data_AF-A0A318UN30-F1
#
_entry.id   AF-A0A318UN30-F1
#
_cell.length_a   1.000
_cell.length_b   1.000
_cell.length_c   1.000
_cell.angle_alpha   90.00
_cell.angle_beta   90.00
_cell.angle_gamma   90.00
#
_symmetry.space_group_name_H-M   'P 1'
#
loop_
_entity.id
_entity.type
_entity.pdbx_description
1 polymer ?
#
loop_
_entity_poly.entity_id
_entity_poly.type
_entity_poly.pdbx_seq_one_letter_code
_entity_poly.pdbx_strand_id
1 'polypeptide(L)'
;QRTPLEREFCVQYRETDLDFLHRLAAEEGWVYYFTHEEGKHLLHFADQSQFLPKYPEKIPYNVLSGGGSDDLYISTLTHHTQSLPSQSTLKDYSFKKPDYRFLHQQEGENMDYQLPNYEHFDAPGRFKDDVTGKAFSRIRLEYLRRSARTLVGKSNHAGIQAGMKITIEGHNEDTINQEWLPVWVEHHGTQPQVLEEEGQTGSTTYNNSFTFIPATTNWQATPQPKPSVDGPMMATVVGPEGEEIFCDEHGRVKLHFPWDRYSEANDHSSCWVRVSQGWAGNQHGMMAIPRIGSEVIVSFLNSDPDQPIVTGRTFNAKNTPPYLLPDNKTKTVWRSDTHQGEGFNEISFEDQVDNEKVYVHAQKDHETDVLNDSISHIGHDQHRQIDNDRFTQIGGENSTGNDHLSIKGESRHKIDKDQTITIDGSLQQKVGKISVLEAGEEIHIKSGNKTVIEAGAEITLAAGGSFVKIDGGGVHMVGAAINLNAGGGAGSGSGFSELLPLLPSGIVSPPPPEATLAIDYEPSMVSGALLIEHCDCSGDKKCSIHS
;
A
#
# COMPACT_ATOMS: atom_id res chain seq x y z
N GLN A 1 -9.98 -12.91 33.62
CA GLN A 1 -10.68 -12.26 32.51
C GLN A 1 -9.71 -11.37 31.74
N ARG A 2 -9.18 -11.90 30.64
CA ARG A 2 -8.39 -11.18 29.63
C ARG A 2 -9.31 -10.19 28.91
N THR A 3 -8.83 -8.95 28.77
CA THR A 3 -9.44 -7.97 27.88
C THR A 3 -8.84 -8.15 26.49
N PRO A 4 -9.61 -8.60 25.48
CA PRO A 4 -9.12 -8.69 24.10
C PRO A 4 -8.86 -7.29 23.55
N LEU A 5 -7.96 -7.20 22.58
CA LEU A 5 -7.72 -5.94 21.85
C LEU A 5 -8.81 -5.74 20.80
N GLU A 6 -9.11 -4.48 20.51
CA GLU A 6 -10.01 -4.11 19.43
C GLU A 6 -9.45 -4.57 18.09
N ARG A 7 -10.27 -5.27 17.30
CA ARG A 7 -9.90 -5.71 15.95
C ARG A 7 -10.13 -4.56 14.97
N GLU A 8 -9.09 -4.18 14.23
CA GLU A 8 -9.19 -3.17 13.16
C GLU A 8 -10.25 -3.53 12.11
N PHE A 9 -10.41 -4.83 11.83
CA PHE A 9 -11.39 -5.34 10.88
C PHE A 9 -11.73 -6.79 11.22
N CYS A 10 -13.03 -7.13 11.20
CA CYS A 10 -13.52 -8.48 11.41
C CYS A 10 -14.82 -8.69 10.62
N VAL A 11 -14.85 -9.70 9.76
CA VAL A 11 -15.91 -9.98 8.83
C VAL A 11 -16.60 -11.28 9.22
N GLN A 12 -17.93 -11.24 9.27
CA GLN A 12 -18.79 -12.42 9.27
C GLN A 12 -19.16 -12.73 7.81
N TYR A 13 -18.57 -13.78 7.24
CA TYR A 13 -18.72 -14.09 5.80
C TYR A 13 -19.32 -15.48 5.59
N ARG A 14 -20.55 -15.54 5.03
CA ARG A 14 -21.25 -16.79 4.69
C ARG A 14 -21.30 -17.84 5.82
N GLU A 15 -21.34 -17.38 7.06
CA GLU A 15 -21.41 -18.22 8.27
C GLU A 15 -22.60 -17.78 9.13
N THR A 16 -23.13 -18.69 9.96
CA THR A 16 -24.22 -18.34 10.89
C THR A 16 -23.69 -17.49 12.05
N ASP A 17 -24.57 -16.76 12.73
CA ASP A 17 -24.18 -15.94 13.90
C ASP A 17 -23.55 -16.80 15.00
N LEU A 18 -24.00 -18.06 15.14
CA LEU A 18 -23.46 -19.00 16.11
C LEU A 18 -22.04 -19.46 15.74
N ASP A 19 -21.80 -19.79 14.46
CA ASP A 19 -20.47 -20.18 13.98
C ASP A 19 -19.48 -19.03 14.12
N PHE A 20 -19.91 -17.80 13.81
CA PHE A 20 -19.13 -16.58 14.01
C PHE A 20 -18.71 -16.41 15.47
N LEU A 21 -19.66 -16.54 16.39
CA LEU A 21 -19.40 -16.46 17.83
C LEU A 21 -18.44 -17.58 18.28
N HIS A 22 -18.67 -18.83 17.88
CA HIS A 22 -17.82 -19.96 18.25
C HIS A 22 -16.39 -19.82 17.74
N ARG A 23 -16.23 -19.33 16.50
CA ARG A 23 -14.94 -19.07 15.89
C ARG A 23 -14.17 -18.00 16.67
N LEU A 24 -14.80 -16.86 16.94
CA LEU A 24 -14.17 -15.78 17.70
C LEU A 24 -13.87 -16.18 19.15
N ALA A 25 -14.79 -16.90 19.79
CA ALA A 25 -14.59 -17.41 21.14
C ALA A 25 -13.38 -18.37 21.19
N ALA A 26 -13.27 -19.30 20.24
CA ALA A 26 -12.13 -20.21 20.17
C ALA A 26 -10.80 -19.49 19.88
N GLU A 27 -10.81 -18.46 19.03
CA GLU A 27 -9.62 -17.62 18.76
C GLU A 27 -9.16 -16.84 20.01
N GLU A 28 -10.10 -16.26 20.77
CA GLU A 28 -9.79 -15.48 21.98
C GLU A 28 -9.60 -16.32 23.25
N GLY A 29 -9.86 -17.63 23.15
CA GLY A 29 -9.76 -18.58 24.25
C GLY A 29 -10.91 -18.50 25.24
N TRP A 30 -12.09 -18.10 24.77
CA TRP A 30 -13.33 -18.07 25.51
C TRP A 30 -14.12 -19.36 25.32
N VAL A 31 -14.63 -19.84 26.44
CA VAL A 31 -15.56 -20.95 26.50
C VAL A 31 -16.80 -20.47 27.24
N TYR A 32 -17.93 -21.14 27.03
CA TYR A 32 -19.13 -20.83 27.79
C TYR A 32 -19.73 -22.07 28.42
N TYR A 33 -20.48 -21.86 29.48
CA TYR A 33 -21.30 -22.87 30.14
C TYR A 33 -22.67 -22.30 30.50
N PHE A 34 -23.61 -23.19 30.80
CA PHE A 34 -24.94 -22.81 31.20
C PHE A 34 -25.13 -23.01 32.70
N THR A 35 -25.84 -22.07 33.33
CA THR A 35 -26.47 -22.30 34.63
C THR A 35 -27.97 -22.36 34.43
N HIS A 36 -28.57 -23.47 34.89
CA HIS A 36 -29.99 -23.73 34.74
C HIS A 36 -30.70 -23.37 36.05
N GLU A 37 -31.62 -22.42 35.96
CA GLU A 37 -32.53 -22.05 37.04
C GLU A 37 -33.97 -22.30 36.57
N GLU A 38 -34.92 -22.36 37.51
CA GLU A 38 -36.33 -22.49 37.15
C GLU A 38 -36.78 -21.27 36.33
N GLY A 39 -37.29 -21.52 35.12
CA GLY A 39 -37.80 -20.48 34.21
C GLY A 39 -36.75 -19.65 33.47
N LYS A 40 -35.44 -19.87 33.66
CA LYS A 40 -34.38 -19.19 32.88
C LYS A 40 -33.10 -20.02 32.77
N HIS A 41 -32.34 -19.79 31.69
CA HIS A 41 -31.00 -20.36 31.52
C HIS A 41 -30.03 -19.21 31.28
N LEU A 42 -28.93 -19.20 32.03
CA LEU A 42 -27.90 -18.17 31.93
C LEU A 42 -26.69 -18.73 31.20
N LEU A 43 -26.22 -17.99 30.20
CA LEU A 43 -25.00 -18.27 29.46
C LEU A 43 -23.85 -17.49 30.08
N HIS A 44 -22.82 -18.19 30.54
CA HIS A 44 -21.65 -17.59 31.18
C HIS A 44 -20.42 -17.81 30.31
N PHE A 45 -19.74 -16.72 29.92
CA PHE A 45 -18.43 -16.79 29.26
C PHE A 45 -17.30 -16.80 30.29
N ALA A 46 -16.31 -17.66 30.07
CA ALA A 46 -15.11 -17.77 30.87
C ALA A 46 -13.88 -17.90 29.95
N ASP A 47 -12.76 -17.30 30.35
CA ASP A 47 -11.47 -17.41 29.69
C ASP A 47 -10.53 -18.40 30.40
N GLN A 48 -10.87 -18.75 31.65
CA GLN A 48 -10.10 -19.65 32.48
C GLN A 48 -11.01 -20.63 33.20
N SER A 49 -10.89 -21.89 32.81
CA SER A 49 -11.70 -23.00 33.31
C SER A 49 -11.50 -23.29 34.81
N GLN A 50 -10.37 -22.86 35.38
CA GLN A 50 -10.06 -23.02 36.80
C GLN A 50 -11.00 -22.26 37.74
N PHE A 51 -11.63 -21.19 37.25
CA PHE A 51 -12.55 -20.34 38.01
C PHE A 51 -14.04 -20.68 37.79
N LEU A 52 -14.31 -21.78 37.09
CA LEU A 52 -15.66 -22.30 36.96
C LEU A 52 -16.23 -22.67 38.35
N PRO A 53 -17.57 -22.58 38.52
CA PRO A 53 -18.21 -22.89 39.78
C PRO A 53 -17.92 -24.34 40.19
N LYS A 54 -17.99 -24.58 41.50
CA LYS A 54 -17.71 -25.88 42.10
C LYS A 54 -18.99 -26.47 42.68
N TYR A 55 -19.24 -27.74 42.39
CA TYR A 55 -20.29 -28.53 43.02
C TYR A 55 -19.96 -28.69 44.52
N PRO A 56 -20.90 -28.39 45.44
CA PRO A 56 -20.60 -28.25 46.86
C PRO A 56 -20.20 -29.56 47.54
N GLU A 57 -20.76 -30.68 47.10
CA GLU A 57 -20.52 -32.00 47.69
C GLU A 57 -19.42 -32.77 46.97
N LYS A 58 -18.75 -33.66 47.70
CA LYS A 58 -17.79 -34.58 47.12
C LYS A 58 -18.54 -35.80 46.59
N ILE A 59 -18.10 -36.31 45.45
CA ILE A 59 -18.74 -37.45 44.79
C ILE A 59 -17.92 -38.70 45.09
N PRO A 60 -18.50 -39.70 45.78
CA PRO A 60 -17.79 -40.92 46.11
C PRO A 60 -17.55 -41.77 44.87
N TYR A 61 -16.38 -42.40 44.80
CA TYR A 61 -16.05 -43.46 43.87
C TYR A 61 -16.27 -44.82 44.52
N ASN A 62 -17.05 -45.69 43.90
CA ASN A 62 -17.34 -47.02 44.44
C ASN A 62 -17.38 -48.08 43.35
N VAL A 63 -16.48 -49.08 43.46
CA VAL A 63 -16.31 -50.19 42.50
C VAL A 63 -16.82 -51.52 43.06
N LEU A 64 -17.39 -51.52 44.28
CA LEU A 64 -17.82 -52.74 44.94
C LEU A 64 -18.96 -53.39 44.15
N SER A 65 -18.65 -54.57 43.60
CA SER A 65 -19.61 -55.38 42.85
C SER A 65 -20.45 -56.19 43.84
N GLY A 66 -21.66 -55.72 44.18
CA GLY A 66 -22.64 -56.54 44.93
C GLY A 66 -23.19 -56.00 46.24
N GLY A 67 -23.24 -54.67 46.43
CA GLY A 67 -24.02 -54.05 47.50
C GLY A 67 -24.85 -52.90 46.93
N GLY A 68 -26.13 -52.82 47.28
CA GLY A 68 -26.90 -51.60 47.01
C GLY A 68 -26.30 -50.47 47.82
N SER A 69 -25.80 -49.44 47.14
CA SER A 69 -25.38 -48.19 47.77
C SER A 69 -26.57 -47.24 47.75
N ASP A 70 -26.94 -46.69 48.90
CA ASP A 70 -27.98 -45.65 48.98
C ASP A 70 -27.43 -44.29 48.47
N ASP A 71 -26.12 -44.08 48.56
CA ASP A 71 -25.45 -42.89 48.05
C ASP A 71 -25.23 -42.97 46.53
N LEU A 72 -25.28 -41.83 45.84
CA LEU A 72 -24.92 -41.69 44.42
C LEU A 72 -23.39 -41.70 44.27
N TYR A 73 -22.87 -42.46 43.31
CA TYR A 73 -21.43 -42.72 43.17
C TYR A 73 -20.98 -42.83 41.71
N ILE A 74 -19.67 -42.63 41.50
CA ILE A 74 -18.99 -42.97 40.26
C ILE A 74 -18.63 -44.46 40.28
N SER A 75 -19.14 -45.21 39.30
CA SER A 75 -18.99 -46.67 39.24
C SER A 75 -17.74 -47.12 38.49
N THR A 76 -17.26 -46.32 37.54
CA THR A 76 -16.09 -46.65 36.72
C THR A 76 -15.30 -45.40 36.40
N LEU A 77 -13.97 -45.48 36.50
CA LEU A 77 -13.04 -44.45 36.04
C LEU A 77 -11.89 -45.11 35.28
N THR A 78 -11.53 -44.55 34.12
CA THR A 78 -10.38 -44.96 33.32
C THR A 78 -9.52 -43.73 33.03
N HIS A 79 -8.25 -43.80 33.43
CA HIS A 79 -7.29 -42.72 33.20
C HIS A 79 -6.60 -42.91 31.84
N HIS A 80 -6.67 -41.88 31.02
CA HIS A 80 -6.05 -41.81 29.71
C HIS A 80 -5.00 -40.70 29.67
N THR A 81 -3.81 -41.04 29.19
CA THR A 81 -2.72 -40.09 28.93
C THR A 81 -2.26 -40.26 27.48
N GLN A 82 -2.09 -39.16 26.75
CA GLN A 82 -1.66 -39.18 25.35
C GLN A 82 -0.55 -38.16 25.08
N SER A 83 0.44 -38.55 24.28
CA SER A 83 1.47 -37.63 23.80
C SER A 83 0.89 -36.64 22.79
N LEU A 84 0.96 -35.36 23.11
CA LEU A 84 0.45 -34.24 22.30
C LEU A 84 1.54 -33.17 22.15
N PRO A 85 1.38 -32.17 21.25
CA PRO A 85 2.39 -31.15 21.04
C PRO A 85 2.93 -30.58 22.35
N SER A 86 4.26 -30.51 22.48
CA SER A 86 4.95 -29.97 23.64
C SER A 86 5.12 -28.46 23.56
N GLN A 87 5.11 -27.90 22.35
CA GLN A 87 5.18 -26.46 22.12
C GLN A 87 4.34 -26.06 20.90
N SER A 88 3.88 -24.81 20.89
CA SER A 88 3.20 -24.18 19.76
C SER A 88 3.94 -22.91 19.35
N THR A 89 4.35 -22.84 18.09
CA THR A 89 5.04 -21.71 17.50
C THR A 89 4.18 -21.12 16.39
N LEU A 90 3.73 -19.88 16.57
CA LEU A 90 2.93 -19.17 15.57
C LEU A 90 3.75 -18.03 14.96
N LYS A 91 3.58 -17.83 13.65
CA LYS A 91 4.23 -16.74 12.91
C LYS A 91 3.24 -15.91 12.11
N ASP A 92 3.44 -14.60 12.07
CA ASP A 92 2.70 -13.71 11.18
C ASP A 92 3.61 -12.67 10.49
N TYR A 93 3.00 -11.76 9.73
CA TYR A 93 3.67 -10.67 9.03
C TYR A 93 2.85 -9.38 9.12
N SER A 94 3.53 -8.26 9.36
CA SER A 94 2.95 -6.93 9.26
C SER A 94 3.78 -6.06 8.33
N PHE A 95 3.14 -5.49 7.30
CA PHE A 95 3.82 -4.57 6.39
C PHE A 95 4.28 -3.29 7.07
N LYS A 96 3.72 -2.94 8.25
CA LYS A 96 4.17 -1.80 9.07
C LYS A 96 5.50 -2.06 9.78
N LYS A 97 5.87 -3.33 9.95
CA LYS A 97 7.12 -3.77 10.60
C LYS A 97 7.69 -4.97 9.83
N PRO A 98 8.17 -4.77 8.60
CA PRO A 98 8.50 -5.87 7.67
C PRO A 98 9.64 -6.77 8.16
N ASP A 99 10.63 -6.20 8.86
CA ASP A 99 11.78 -6.93 9.38
C ASP A 99 11.48 -7.65 10.70
N TYR A 100 10.40 -7.26 11.40
CA TYR A 100 10.01 -7.89 12.64
C TYR A 100 9.40 -9.27 12.37
N ARG A 101 9.96 -10.30 13.01
CA ARG A 101 9.63 -11.70 12.67
C ARG A 101 8.24 -12.16 13.10
N PHE A 102 7.59 -11.44 14.03
CA PHE A 102 6.30 -11.81 14.64
C PHE A 102 6.21 -13.32 14.93
N LEU A 103 7.16 -13.83 15.72
CA LEU A 103 7.29 -15.25 16.05
C LEU A 103 7.07 -15.41 17.56
N HIS A 104 6.03 -16.15 17.94
CA HIS A 104 5.74 -16.44 19.34
C HIS A 104 5.63 -17.93 19.60
N GLN A 105 6.39 -18.38 20.59
CA GLN A 105 6.42 -19.76 21.05
C GLN A 105 5.82 -19.85 22.44
N GLN A 106 5.01 -20.88 22.66
CA GLN A 106 4.54 -21.30 23.98
C GLN A 106 4.98 -22.74 24.24
N GLU A 107 5.54 -22.99 25.42
CA GLU A 107 5.85 -24.34 25.91
C GLU A 107 4.73 -24.86 26.83
N GLY A 108 4.53 -26.17 26.80
CA GLY A 108 3.55 -26.86 27.61
C GLY A 108 4.07 -27.16 29.01
N GLU A 109 3.17 -27.34 29.96
CA GLU A 109 3.48 -27.74 31.32
C GLU A 109 3.00 -29.18 31.59
N ASN A 110 3.48 -29.78 32.69
CA ASN A 110 3.05 -31.10 33.17
C ASN A 110 3.18 -32.21 32.11
N MET A 111 4.39 -32.36 31.54
CA MET A 111 4.73 -33.25 30.42
C MET A 111 5.67 -34.39 30.82
N ASP A 112 5.70 -34.79 32.10
CA ASP A 112 6.59 -35.83 32.64
C ASP A 112 6.48 -37.19 31.93
N TYR A 113 5.36 -37.45 31.25
CA TYR A 113 5.08 -38.66 30.49
C TYR A 113 5.49 -38.62 29.01
N GLN A 114 6.00 -37.49 28.50
CA GLN A 114 6.36 -37.33 27.08
C GLN A 114 7.69 -36.58 26.89
N LEU A 115 8.25 -36.67 25.68
CA LEU A 115 9.42 -35.88 25.30
C LEU A 115 9.04 -34.42 24.99
N PRO A 116 9.92 -33.44 25.27
CA PRO A 116 9.61 -32.02 25.09
C PRO A 116 9.80 -31.50 23.65
N ASN A 117 10.08 -32.35 22.67
CA ASN A 117 10.52 -31.97 21.32
C ASN A 117 9.44 -32.06 20.22
N TYR A 118 8.16 -32.21 20.58
CA TYR A 118 7.08 -32.31 19.60
C TYR A 118 6.45 -30.93 19.33
N GLU A 119 6.97 -30.24 18.32
CA GLU A 119 6.51 -28.90 17.95
C GLU A 119 5.27 -28.90 17.03
N HIS A 120 4.36 -27.97 17.30
CA HIS A 120 3.34 -27.51 16.35
C HIS A 120 3.71 -26.12 15.81
N PHE A 121 3.82 -25.97 14.50
CA PHE A 121 4.06 -24.69 13.83
C PHE A 121 2.92 -24.35 12.88
N ASP A 122 2.46 -23.09 12.90
CA ASP A 122 1.40 -22.60 12.01
C ASP A 122 1.62 -21.12 11.59
N ALA A 123 1.18 -20.77 10.39
CA ALA A 123 1.24 -19.42 9.82
C ALA A 123 0.15 -19.24 8.74
N PRO A 124 -0.59 -18.11 8.71
CA PRO A 124 -0.44 -16.92 9.55
C PRO A 124 -1.05 -17.06 10.95
N GLY A 125 -0.39 -16.48 11.96
CA GLY A 125 -0.80 -16.52 13.36
C GLY A 125 -1.91 -15.53 13.77
N ARG A 126 -2.26 -14.57 12.90
CA ARG A 126 -3.32 -13.55 13.05
C ARG A 126 -3.08 -12.49 14.13
N PHE A 127 -1.83 -12.09 14.31
CA PHE A 127 -1.45 -11.04 15.25
C PHE A 127 -0.48 -10.04 14.60
N LYS A 128 -0.61 -8.77 14.97
CA LYS A 128 0.28 -7.68 14.53
C LYS A 128 1.07 -7.07 15.70
N ASP A 129 0.97 -7.68 16.87
CA ASP A 129 1.57 -7.24 18.12
C ASP A 129 1.89 -8.45 19.02
N ASP A 130 2.83 -8.26 19.94
CA ASP A 130 3.33 -9.34 20.79
C ASP A 130 2.34 -9.79 21.86
N VAL A 131 1.44 -8.92 22.30
CA VAL A 131 0.47 -9.23 23.37
C VAL A 131 -0.55 -10.24 22.85
N THR A 132 -1.10 -9.98 21.66
CA THR A 132 -2.00 -10.90 20.96
C THR A 132 -1.28 -12.18 20.55
N GLY A 133 -0.05 -12.06 20.03
CA GLY A 133 0.73 -13.22 19.60
C GLY A 133 1.04 -14.21 20.72
N LYS A 134 1.46 -13.71 21.90
CA LYS A 134 1.64 -14.56 23.10
C LYS A 134 0.34 -15.22 23.54
N ALA A 135 -0.78 -14.49 23.53
CA ALA A 135 -2.07 -15.04 23.92
C ALA A 135 -2.54 -16.14 22.97
N PHE A 136 -2.45 -15.92 21.65
CA PHE A 136 -2.87 -16.90 20.64
C PHE A 136 -2.00 -18.15 20.64
N SER A 137 -0.67 -18.02 20.78
CA SER A 137 0.21 -19.19 20.93
C SER A 137 -0.12 -20.01 22.18
N ARG A 138 -0.49 -19.34 23.29
CA ARG A 138 -0.96 -20.02 24.51
C ARG A 138 -2.27 -20.74 24.30
N ILE A 139 -3.30 -20.05 23.79
CA ILE A 139 -4.64 -20.62 23.54
C ILE A 139 -4.55 -21.81 22.59
N ARG A 140 -3.74 -21.70 21.52
CA ARG A 140 -3.51 -22.80 20.58
C ARG A 140 -2.90 -24.01 21.27
N LEU A 141 -1.89 -23.82 22.12
CA LEU A 141 -1.28 -24.92 22.86
C LEU A 141 -2.24 -25.55 23.87
N GLU A 142 -2.98 -24.74 24.62
CA GLU A 142 -4.02 -25.21 25.55
C GLU A 142 -5.07 -26.06 24.83
N TYR A 143 -5.52 -25.64 23.64
CA TYR A 143 -6.39 -26.45 22.77
C TYR A 143 -5.75 -27.77 22.36
N LEU A 144 -4.53 -27.73 21.81
CA LEU A 144 -3.82 -28.93 21.33
C LEU A 144 -3.57 -29.94 22.44
N ARG A 145 -3.50 -29.48 23.71
CA ARG A 145 -3.21 -30.31 24.88
C ARG A 145 -4.44 -30.57 25.77
N ARG A 146 -5.63 -30.09 25.42
CA ARG A 146 -6.84 -30.21 26.27
C ARG A 146 -7.25 -31.64 26.62
N SER A 147 -6.80 -32.61 25.83
CA SER A 147 -7.08 -34.05 26.00
C SER A 147 -5.84 -34.85 26.40
N ALA A 148 -4.74 -34.19 26.81
CA ALA A 148 -3.49 -34.88 27.12
C ALA A 148 -3.63 -35.81 28.34
N ARG A 149 -4.47 -35.44 29.31
CA ARG A 149 -4.83 -36.24 30.48
C ARG A 149 -6.34 -36.14 30.71
N THR A 150 -7.03 -37.28 30.65
CA THR A 150 -8.49 -37.34 30.84
C THR A 150 -8.89 -38.51 31.72
N LEU A 151 -9.97 -38.36 32.48
CA LEU A 151 -10.68 -39.49 33.10
C LEU A 151 -12.00 -39.73 32.37
N VAL A 152 -12.23 -40.96 31.92
CA VAL A 152 -13.51 -41.37 31.32
C VAL A 152 -14.23 -42.29 32.29
N GLY A 153 -15.52 -42.05 32.51
CA GLY A 153 -16.26 -42.78 33.53
C GLY A 153 -17.77 -42.81 33.35
N LYS A 154 -18.42 -43.47 34.31
CA LYS A 154 -19.87 -43.61 34.42
C LYS A 154 -20.30 -43.37 35.87
N SER A 155 -21.45 -42.75 36.08
CA SER A 155 -22.06 -42.59 37.40
C SER A 155 -23.59 -42.61 37.34
N ASN A 156 -24.22 -42.64 38.51
CA ASN A 156 -25.64 -42.32 38.71
C ASN A 156 -25.85 -40.92 39.34
N HIS A 157 -24.82 -40.07 39.38
CA HIS A 157 -24.88 -38.77 40.06
C HIS A 157 -25.34 -37.64 39.12
N ALA A 158 -26.53 -37.08 39.35
CA ALA A 158 -27.13 -36.06 38.48
C ALA A 158 -26.42 -34.68 38.52
N GLY A 159 -25.72 -34.37 39.61
CA GLY A 159 -24.96 -33.12 39.76
C GLY A 159 -23.69 -33.01 38.90
N ILE A 160 -23.28 -34.09 38.20
CA ILE A 160 -22.16 -34.01 37.26
C ILE A 160 -22.66 -33.32 35.99
N GLN A 161 -22.24 -32.08 35.77
CA GLN A 161 -22.65 -31.26 34.64
C GLN A 161 -21.41 -30.64 33.99
N ALA A 162 -21.45 -30.47 32.66
CA ALA A 162 -20.38 -29.78 31.95
C ALA A 162 -20.27 -28.32 32.43
N GLY A 163 -19.05 -27.87 32.71
CA GLY A 163 -18.80 -26.49 33.19
C GLY A 163 -18.91 -26.28 34.70
N MET A 164 -19.14 -27.33 35.50
CA MET A 164 -19.15 -27.29 36.96
C MET A 164 -18.07 -28.24 37.51
N LYS A 165 -17.09 -27.71 38.24
CA LYS A 165 -16.03 -28.53 38.85
C LYS A 165 -16.61 -29.46 39.92
N ILE A 166 -16.09 -30.67 40.00
CA ILE A 166 -16.47 -31.65 41.03
C ILE A 166 -15.23 -32.11 41.81
N THR A 167 -15.41 -32.64 43.01
CA THR A 167 -14.35 -33.28 43.78
C THR A 167 -14.65 -34.77 43.92
N ILE A 168 -13.73 -35.62 43.47
CA ILE A 168 -13.83 -37.08 43.62
C ILE A 168 -13.23 -37.48 44.98
N GLU A 169 -13.85 -38.43 45.66
CA GLU A 169 -13.30 -39.04 46.88
C GLU A 169 -13.46 -40.57 46.90
N GLY A 170 -12.65 -41.25 47.71
CA GLY A 170 -12.76 -42.69 47.91
C GLY A 170 -12.11 -43.54 46.80
N HIS A 171 -11.35 -42.94 45.89
CA HIS A 171 -10.53 -43.70 44.93
C HIS A 171 -9.27 -44.25 45.60
N ASN A 172 -8.83 -45.47 45.25
CA ASN A 172 -7.65 -46.12 45.85
C ASN A 172 -6.32 -45.41 45.50
N GLU A 173 -6.30 -44.74 44.35
CA GLU A 173 -5.19 -43.91 43.88
C GLU A 173 -5.43 -42.45 44.31
N ASP A 174 -4.60 -41.95 45.23
CA ASP A 174 -4.77 -40.63 45.85
C ASP A 174 -4.67 -39.47 44.85
N THR A 175 -3.92 -39.64 43.75
CA THR A 175 -3.80 -38.62 42.70
C THR A 175 -5.12 -38.35 41.97
N ILE A 176 -6.11 -39.24 42.10
CA ILE A 176 -7.46 -39.07 41.53
C ILE A 176 -8.41 -38.36 42.50
N ASN A 177 -8.14 -38.39 43.81
CA ASN A 177 -8.96 -37.77 44.87
C ASN A 177 -8.77 -36.25 44.92
N GLN A 178 -9.06 -35.56 43.81
CA GLN A 178 -8.86 -34.11 43.63
C GLN A 178 -10.02 -33.46 42.85
N GLU A 179 -9.87 -32.18 42.50
CA GLU A 179 -10.82 -31.46 41.67
C GLU A 179 -10.69 -31.82 40.19
N TRP A 180 -11.83 -32.09 39.56
CA TRP A 180 -11.93 -32.44 38.15
C TRP A 180 -12.99 -31.56 37.47
N LEU A 181 -12.75 -31.22 36.21
CA LEU A 181 -13.69 -30.47 35.39
C LEU A 181 -14.34 -31.40 34.35
N PRO A 182 -15.68 -31.57 34.38
CA PRO A 182 -16.41 -32.22 33.31
C PRO A 182 -16.46 -31.35 32.06
N VAL A 183 -15.89 -31.86 30.97
CA VAL A 183 -15.87 -31.22 29.65
C VAL A 183 -16.87 -31.82 28.68
N TRP A 184 -17.35 -33.03 28.99
CA TRP A 184 -18.42 -33.71 28.26
C TRP A 184 -19.19 -34.60 29.24
N VAL A 185 -20.52 -34.54 29.17
CA VAL A 185 -21.42 -35.38 29.95
C VAL A 185 -22.62 -35.75 29.07
N GLU A 186 -22.96 -37.03 29.04
CA GLU A 186 -24.18 -37.54 28.41
C GLU A 186 -25.05 -38.14 29.50
N HIS A 187 -26.28 -37.61 29.62
CA HIS A 187 -27.25 -38.00 30.63
C HIS A 187 -28.28 -38.96 30.02
N HIS A 188 -28.55 -40.08 30.70
CA HIS A 188 -29.55 -41.06 30.29
C HIS A 188 -30.49 -41.38 31.45
N GLY A 189 -31.79 -41.15 31.24
CA GLY A 189 -32.84 -41.47 32.19
C GLY A 189 -33.88 -42.39 31.56
N THR A 190 -34.31 -43.42 32.29
CA THR A 190 -35.44 -44.27 31.90
C THR A 190 -36.50 -44.26 32.99
N GLN A 191 -37.74 -44.04 32.58
CA GLN A 191 -38.90 -44.09 33.45
C GLN A 191 -39.95 -44.99 32.78
N PRO A 192 -40.07 -46.27 33.18
CA PRO A 192 -41.15 -47.11 32.71
C PRO A 192 -42.48 -46.56 33.25
N GLN A 193 -43.42 -46.25 32.36
CA GLN A 193 -44.77 -45.80 32.74
C GLN A 193 -45.56 -46.96 33.34
N VAL A 194 -46.22 -46.72 34.48
CA VAL A 194 -47.20 -47.65 35.06
C VAL A 194 -48.56 -47.32 34.45
N LEU A 195 -49.03 -48.16 33.52
CA LEU A 195 -50.46 -48.30 33.26
C LEU A 195 -50.96 -49.32 34.29
N GLU A 196 -51.95 -48.94 35.10
CA GLU A 196 -52.38 -49.62 36.34
C GLU A 196 -52.89 -51.07 36.18
N GLU A 197 -52.76 -51.73 35.02
CA GLU A 197 -53.33 -53.07 34.78
C GLU A 197 -52.38 -54.16 34.28
N GLU A 198 -51.13 -53.87 33.89
CA GLU A 198 -50.12 -54.93 33.62
C GLU A 198 -48.74 -54.53 34.13
N GLY A 199 -48.26 -55.24 35.15
CA GLY A 199 -46.96 -55.00 35.79
C GLY A 199 -45.79 -55.33 34.85
N GLN A 200 -45.31 -54.34 34.11
CA GLN A 200 -43.97 -54.39 33.54
C GLN A 200 -42.94 -54.07 34.62
N THR A 201 -42.03 -55.01 34.84
CA THR A 201 -40.91 -54.89 35.78
C THR A 201 -39.83 -53.95 35.23
N GLY A 202 -39.68 -52.77 35.83
CA GLY A 202 -38.54 -51.87 35.62
C GLY A 202 -38.52 -50.74 36.66
N SER A 203 -37.36 -50.44 37.25
CA SER A 203 -37.19 -49.27 38.12
C SER A 203 -36.97 -48.01 37.27
N THR A 204 -37.37 -46.84 37.77
CA THR A 204 -36.81 -45.57 37.28
C THR A 204 -35.30 -45.61 37.48
N THR A 205 -34.53 -45.35 36.43
CA THR A 205 -33.06 -45.34 36.52
C THR A 205 -32.50 -44.09 35.86
N TYR A 206 -31.40 -43.61 36.42
CA TYR A 206 -30.60 -42.53 35.85
C TYR A 206 -29.13 -42.95 35.86
N ASN A 207 -28.45 -42.68 34.75
CA ASN A 207 -27.01 -42.80 34.66
C ASN A 207 -26.45 -41.72 33.73
N ASN A 208 -25.15 -41.46 33.86
CA ASN A 208 -24.42 -40.63 32.91
C ASN A 208 -23.09 -41.28 32.56
N SER A 209 -22.58 -40.89 31.39
CA SER A 209 -21.20 -41.07 30.98
C SER A 209 -20.54 -39.70 30.89
N PHE A 210 -19.26 -39.61 31.23
CA PHE A 210 -18.57 -38.33 31.26
C PHE A 210 -17.09 -38.44 30.92
N THR A 211 -16.51 -37.31 30.55
CA THR A 211 -15.06 -37.12 30.41
C THR A 211 -14.63 -35.93 31.26
N PHE A 212 -13.67 -36.17 32.14
CA PHE A 212 -13.06 -35.15 32.99
C PHE A 212 -11.66 -34.80 32.54
N ILE A 213 -11.27 -33.56 32.81
CA ILE A 213 -9.88 -33.10 32.79
C ILE A 213 -9.48 -32.60 34.19
N PRO A 214 -8.19 -32.53 34.53
CA PRO A 214 -7.74 -31.93 35.78
C PRO A 214 -8.25 -30.48 35.89
N ALA A 215 -8.79 -30.08 37.06
CA ALA A 215 -9.34 -28.73 37.24
C ALA A 215 -8.30 -27.60 37.09
N THR A 216 -7.01 -27.92 37.16
CA THR A 216 -5.89 -26.99 36.92
C THR A 216 -5.61 -26.77 35.44
N THR A 217 -6.12 -27.63 34.56
CA THR A 217 -5.92 -27.51 33.11
C THR A 217 -6.98 -26.58 32.53
N ASN A 218 -6.55 -25.59 31.76
CA ASN A 218 -7.49 -24.75 31.02
C ASN A 218 -8.02 -25.51 29.81
N TRP A 219 -9.34 -25.66 29.70
CA TRP A 219 -9.96 -26.27 28.52
C TRP A 219 -10.23 -25.20 27.47
N GLN A 220 -9.92 -25.52 26.21
CA GLN A 220 -10.18 -24.63 25.08
C GLN A 220 -11.11 -25.29 24.05
N ALA A 221 -12.04 -24.48 23.53
CA ALA A 221 -12.95 -24.88 22.46
C ALA A 221 -12.20 -25.27 21.19
N THR A 222 -12.84 -26.07 20.33
CA THR A 222 -12.25 -26.44 19.04
C THR A 222 -12.24 -25.21 18.13
N PRO A 223 -11.08 -24.77 17.60
CA PRO A 223 -11.04 -23.72 16.59
C PRO A 223 -11.86 -24.15 15.38
N GLN A 224 -12.90 -23.37 15.06
CA GLN A 224 -13.68 -23.59 13.84
C GLN A 224 -12.86 -23.14 12.62
N PRO A 225 -12.97 -23.84 11.48
CA PRO A 225 -12.33 -23.37 10.25
C PRO A 225 -12.89 -21.99 9.92
N LYS A 226 -12.01 -21.07 9.55
CA LYS A 226 -12.44 -19.74 9.13
C LYS A 226 -13.28 -19.82 7.86
N PRO A 227 -14.25 -18.92 7.68
CA PRO A 227 -14.87 -18.73 6.37
C PRO A 227 -13.77 -18.36 5.36
N SER A 228 -13.78 -19.05 4.23
CA SER A 228 -12.81 -18.84 3.15
C SER A 228 -13.50 -18.14 2.00
N VAL A 229 -12.83 -17.14 1.43
CA VAL A 229 -13.28 -16.52 0.18
C VAL A 229 -12.70 -17.29 -1.01
N ASP A 230 -13.57 -17.91 -1.81
CA ASP A 230 -13.15 -18.79 -2.91
C ASP A 230 -12.37 -18.09 -4.03
N GLY A 231 -12.57 -16.79 -4.23
CA GLY A 231 -11.91 -16.03 -5.29
C GLY A 231 -12.04 -14.52 -5.13
N PRO A 232 -11.42 -13.75 -6.05
CA PRO A 232 -11.50 -12.30 -6.00
C PRO A 232 -12.93 -11.78 -6.19
N MET A 233 -13.21 -10.61 -5.62
CA MET A 233 -14.50 -9.94 -5.72
C MET A 233 -14.34 -8.51 -6.26
N MET A 234 -15.42 -7.98 -6.81
CA MET A 234 -15.49 -6.56 -7.13
C MET A 234 -15.82 -5.75 -5.87
N ALA A 235 -15.21 -4.60 -5.71
CA ALA A 235 -15.56 -3.59 -4.72
C ALA A 235 -15.48 -2.19 -5.34
N THR A 236 -16.18 -1.25 -4.73
CA THR A 236 -16.12 0.17 -5.13
C THR A 236 -15.23 0.92 -4.15
N VAL A 237 -14.36 1.79 -4.66
CA VAL A 237 -13.55 2.68 -3.82
C VAL A 237 -14.43 3.77 -3.23
N VAL A 238 -14.33 4.00 -1.93
CA VAL A 238 -15.16 4.95 -1.18
C VAL A 238 -14.30 5.88 -0.33
N GLY A 239 -14.88 7.00 0.11
CA GLY A 239 -14.23 7.98 0.96
C GLY A 239 -15.23 9.04 1.45
N PRO A 240 -14.74 10.12 2.08
CA PRO A 240 -15.57 11.20 2.59
C PRO A 240 -16.35 11.92 1.49
N GLU A 241 -17.45 12.56 1.86
CA GLU A 241 -18.24 13.36 0.93
C GLU A 241 -17.44 14.55 0.39
N GLY A 242 -17.52 14.80 -0.92
CA GLY A 242 -16.83 15.91 -1.59
C GLY A 242 -15.39 15.62 -1.99
N GLU A 243 -14.81 14.51 -1.54
CA GLU A 243 -13.47 14.08 -1.94
C GLU A 243 -13.48 13.24 -3.21
N GLU A 244 -12.42 13.37 -4.01
CA GLU A 244 -12.22 12.57 -5.23
C GLU A 244 -11.22 11.43 -5.00
N ILE A 245 -10.22 11.66 -4.14
CA ILE A 245 -9.13 10.74 -3.85
C ILE A 245 -9.00 10.64 -2.33
N PHE A 246 -9.12 9.42 -1.79
CA PHE A 246 -8.96 9.19 -0.37
C PHE A 246 -8.01 8.02 -0.11
N CYS A 247 -6.77 8.35 0.26
CA CYS A 247 -5.73 7.39 0.59
C CYS A 247 -4.91 7.80 1.82
N ASP A 248 -4.21 6.84 2.40
CA ASP A 248 -3.28 7.08 3.49
C ASP A 248 -1.80 7.15 3.04
N GLU A 249 -0.87 7.26 4.00
CA GLU A 249 0.58 7.32 3.79
C GLU A 249 1.17 6.12 3.03
N HIS A 250 0.42 5.02 2.91
CA HIS A 250 0.83 3.81 2.22
C HIS A 250 0.12 3.62 0.87
N GLY A 251 -0.67 4.60 0.41
CA GLY A 251 -1.46 4.51 -0.80
C GLY A 251 -2.60 3.47 -0.70
N ARG A 252 -3.08 3.18 0.52
CA ARG A 252 -4.23 2.31 0.77
C ARG A 252 -5.52 3.08 0.52
N VAL A 253 -6.59 2.37 0.17
CA VAL A 253 -7.92 2.96 -0.06
C VAL A 253 -8.98 2.29 0.83
N LYS A 254 -10.12 2.94 1.00
CA LYS A 254 -11.32 2.35 1.60
C LYS A 254 -12.23 1.78 0.51
N LEU A 255 -12.92 0.70 0.82
CA LEU A 255 -13.75 -0.04 -0.12
C LEU A 255 -15.15 -0.24 0.43
N HIS A 256 -16.12 -0.37 -0.47
CA HIS A 256 -17.45 -0.86 -0.18
C HIS A 256 -17.71 -2.12 -0.99
N PHE A 257 -18.07 -3.20 -0.31
CA PHE A 257 -18.33 -4.50 -0.92
C PHE A 257 -19.81 -4.63 -1.28
N PRO A 258 -20.17 -5.26 -2.42
CA PRO A 258 -21.57 -5.42 -2.83
C PRO A 258 -22.46 -6.21 -1.86
N TRP A 259 -21.86 -7.05 -1.01
CA TRP A 259 -22.57 -7.85 -0.01
C TRP A 259 -22.73 -7.11 1.33
N ASP A 260 -22.08 -5.96 1.50
CA ASP A 260 -22.25 -5.13 2.69
C ASP A 260 -23.58 -4.39 2.61
N ARG A 261 -24.47 -4.72 3.54
CA ARG A 261 -25.84 -4.18 3.62
C ARG A 261 -25.97 -3.07 4.66
N TYR A 262 -24.94 -2.85 5.47
CA TYR A 262 -25.04 -2.05 6.69
C TYR A 262 -24.22 -0.76 6.61
N SER A 263 -23.13 -0.72 5.85
CA SER A 263 -22.39 0.53 5.65
C SER A 263 -23.09 1.48 4.69
N GLU A 264 -22.81 2.77 4.85
CA GLU A 264 -23.34 3.85 4.01
C GLU A 264 -22.49 4.11 2.75
N ALA A 265 -21.57 3.20 2.41
CA ALA A 265 -20.62 3.37 1.30
C ALA A 265 -19.75 4.65 1.40
N ASN A 266 -19.34 5.00 2.62
CA ASN A 266 -18.44 6.13 2.95
C ASN A 266 -17.07 5.64 3.50
N ASP A 267 -16.27 6.54 4.07
CA ASP A 267 -14.93 6.29 4.63
C ASP A 267 -14.91 5.31 5.84
N HIS A 268 -16.06 4.99 6.42
CA HIS A 268 -16.21 4.02 7.50
C HIS A 268 -16.57 2.60 7.02
N SER A 269 -16.76 2.39 5.71
CA SER A 269 -17.25 1.11 5.16
C SER A 269 -16.28 -0.07 5.31
N SER A 270 -14.98 0.18 5.34
CA SER A 270 -13.97 -0.88 5.47
C SER A 270 -12.76 -0.45 6.28
N CYS A 271 -11.83 -1.37 6.49
CA CYS A 271 -10.45 -1.04 6.85
C CYS A 271 -9.67 -0.45 5.68
N TRP A 272 -8.44 0.01 5.94
CA TRP A 272 -7.53 0.46 4.89
C TRP A 272 -6.95 -0.72 4.10
N VAL A 273 -7.25 -0.77 2.80
CA VAL A 273 -6.90 -1.88 1.91
C VAL A 273 -5.71 -1.50 1.03
N ARG A 274 -4.65 -2.33 1.02
CA ARG A 274 -3.48 -2.12 0.16
C ARG A 274 -3.83 -2.31 -1.31
N VAL A 275 -3.20 -1.51 -2.16
CA VAL A 275 -3.39 -1.54 -3.60
C VAL A 275 -2.13 -2.05 -4.30
N SER A 276 -2.27 -3.13 -5.07
CA SER A 276 -1.21 -3.65 -5.93
C SER A 276 -0.85 -2.61 -7.00
N GLN A 277 0.45 -2.37 -7.15
CA GLN A 277 1.00 -1.46 -8.15
C GLN A 277 1.68 -2.26 -9.27
N GLY A 278 1.79 -1.67 -10.47
CA GLY A 278 2.47 -2.31 -11.61
C GLY A 278 3.96 -2.59 -11.35
N TRP A 279 4.59 -1.77 -10.51
CA TRP A 279 5.97 -1.94 -10.04
C TRP A 279 6.13 -1.22 -8.70
N ALA A 280 6.72 -1.87 -7.69
CA ALA A 280 6.99 -1.24 -6.39
C ALA A 280 8.37 -1.67 -5.86
N GLY A 281 9.21 -0.69 -5.52
CA GLY A 281 10.50 -0.86 -4.86
C GLY A 281 10.75 0.24 -3.82
N ASN A 282 11.94 0.27 -3.22
CA ASN A 282 12.26 1.26 -2.20
C ASN A 282 12.43 2.65 -2.82
N GLN A 283 11.44 3.53 -2.65
CA GLN A 283 11.38 4.88 -3.23
C GLN A 283 11.40 4.93 -4.78
N HIS A 284 11.04 3.84 -5.45
CA HIS A 284 10.90 3.81 -6.91
C HIS A 284 9.77 2.87 -7.35
N GLY A 285 9.20 3.09 -8.54
CA GLY A 285 8.14 2.26 -9.10
C GLY A 285 6.99 3.09 -9.67
N MET A 286 5.81 2.46 -9.78
CA MET A 286 4.57 3.09 -10.25
C MET A 286 3.64 3.32 -9.06
N MET A 287 2.95 4.47 -9.05
CA MET A 287 1.90 4.75 -8.08
C MET A 287 0.67 5.30 -8.80
N ALA A 288 -0.39 4.49 -8.86
CA ALA A 288 -1.68 4.89 -9.41
C ALA A 288 -2.79 4.55 -8.40
N ILE A 289 -3.19 5.57 -7.64
CA ILE A 289 -4.19 5.44 -6.57
C ILE A 289 -5.59 5.41 -7.20
N PRO A 290 -6.39 4.34 -6.96
CA PRO A 290 -7.79 4.31 -7.37
C PRO A 290 -8.59 5.46 -6.74
N ARG A 291 -9.38 6.18 -7.55
CA ARG A 291 -10.23 7.29 -7.09
C ARG A 291 -11.56 6.79 -6.54
N ILE A 292 -12.23 7.60 -5.72
CA ILE A 292 -13.57 7.30 -5.21
C ILE A 292 -14.53 7.06 -6.39
N GLY A 293 -15.34 6.01 -6.29
CA GLY A 293 -16.24 5.55 -7.35
C GLY A 293 -15.60 4.62 -8.39
N SER A 294 -14.28 4.40 -8.34
CA SER A 294 -13.60 3.41 -9.19
C SER A 294 -13.95 1.98 -8.75
N GLU A 295 -14.04 1.07 -9.72
CA GLU A 295 -14.26 -0.35 -9.47
C GLU A 295 -12.91 -1.09 -9.43
N VAL A 296 -12.72 -1.89 -8.37
CA VAL A 296 -11.47 -2.62 -8.11
C VAL A 296 -11.73 -4.10 -7.89
N ILE A 297 -10.73 -4.91 -8.24
CA ILE A 297 -10.69 -6.35 -7.95
C ILE A 297 -9.98 -6.53 -6.61
N VAL A 298 -10.63 -7.19 -5.66
CA VAL A 298 -10.13 -7.47 -4.32
C VAL A 298 -9.88 -8.95 -4.15
N SER A 299 -8.65 -9.32 -3.85
CA SER A 299 -8.27 -10.66 -3.39
C SER A 299 -8.16 -10.67 -1.87
N PHE A 300 -8.15 -11.87 -1.28
CA PHE A 300 -8.05 -12.07 0.17
C PHE A 300 -6.81 -12.92 0.48
N LEU A 301 -5.90 -12.41 1.31
CA LEU A 301 -4.65 -13.12 1.63
C LEU A 301 -4.97 -14.41 2.40
N ASN A 302 -4.46 -15.54 1.93
CA ASN A 302 -4.79 -16.87 2.46
C ASN A 302 -6.31 -17.16 2.50
N SER A 303 -7.08 -16.56 1.58
CA SER A 303 -8.54 -16.61 1.52
C SER A 303 -9.26 -16.07 2.77
N ASP A 304 -8.57 -15.32 3.62
CA ASP A 304 -9.12 -14.76 4.87
C ASP A 304 -9.93 -13.48 4.58
N PRO A 305 -11.25 -13.45 4.82
CA PRO A 305 -12.11 -12.28 4.58
C PRO A 305 -11.64 -10.99 5.27
N ASP A 306 -10.89 -11.12 6.36
CA ASP A 306 -10.37 -9.98 7.13
C ASP A 306 -9.07 -9.40 6.53
N GLN A 307 -8.50 -10.01 5.47
CA GLN A 307 -7.25 -9.59 4.84
C GLN A 307 -7.45 -9.23 3.35
N PRO A 308 -8.29 -8.23 3.03
CA PRO A 308 -8.46 -7.78 1.66
C PRO A 308 -7.18 -7.12 1.12
N ILE A 309 -6.95 -7.27 -0.18
CA ILE A 309 -5.92 -6.57 -0.95
C ILE A 309 -6.44 -6.32 -2.37
N VAL A 310 -6.32 -5.08 -2.86
CA VAL A 310 -6.70 -4.75 -4.24
C VAL A 310 -5.62 -5.28 -5.18
N THR A 311 -6.01 -6.10 -6.15
CA THR A 311 -5.13 -6.76 -7.12
C THR A 311 -5.35 -6.30 -8.56
N GLY A 312 -6.42 -5.56 -8.83
CA GLY A 312 -6.71 -5.05 -10.16
C GLY A 312 -7.74 -3.93 -10.18
N ARG A 313 -7.96 -3.36 -11.36
CA ARG A 313 -8.98 -2.36 -11.65
C ARG A 313 -9.71 -2.74 -12.93
N THR A 314 -10.99 -2.40 -13.04
CA THR A 314 -11.81 -2.68 -14.22
C THR A 314 -12.59 -1.44 -14.64
N PHE A 315 -12.79 -1.28 -15.95
CA PHE A 315 -13.81 -0.37 -16.46
C PHE A 315 -15.18 -1.05 -16.37
N ASN A 316 -16.23 -0.24 -16.22
CA ASN A 316 -17.61 -0.69 -16.18
C ASN A 316 -18.50 0.28 -16.99
N ALA A 317 -19.82 0.11 -16.94
CA ALA A 317 -20.74 0.94 -17.72
C ALA A 317 -20.77 2.42 -17.31
N LYS A 318 -20.33 2.75 -16.08
CA LYS A 318 -20.22 4.12 -15.56
C LYS A 318 -18.82 4.68 -15.79
N ASN A 319 -17.80 3.90 -15.47
CA ASN A 319 -16.40 4.22 -15.65
C ASN A 319 -15.93 3.57 -16.96
N THR A 320 -16.11 4.27 -18.08
CA THR A 320 -15.76 3.76 -19.40
C THR A 320 -14.29 3.99 -19.74
N PRO A 321 -13.70 3.21 -20.67
CA PRO A 321 -12.36 3.46 -21.18
C PRO A 321 -12.19 4.87 -21.78
N PRO A 322 -10.96 5.44 -21.81
CA PRO A 322 -10.70 6.80 -22.30
C PRO A 322 -11.07 7.07 -23.77
N TYR A 323 -11.12 6.02 -24.59
CA TYR A 323 -11.54 6.07 -25.99
C TYR A 323 -12.62 5.01 -26.23
N LEU A 324 -13.53 5.29 -27.16
CA LEU A 324 -14.61 4.36 -27.51
C LEU A 324 -14.03 3.06 -28.07
N LEU A 325 -14.51 1.94 -27.52
CA LEU A 325 -14.21 0.60 -28.00
C LEU A 325 -15.48 -0.03 -28.61
N PRO A 326 -15.36 -0.83 -29.70
CA PRO A 326 -14.12 -1.41 -30.24
C PRO A 326 -13.39 -0.54 -31.29
N ASP A 327 -13.85 0.67 -31.57
CA ASP A 327 -13.32 1.51 -32.66
C ASP A 327 -11.83 1.82 -32.52
N ASN A 328 -11.35 2.06 -31.29
CA ASN A 328 -9.95 2.38 -30.99
C ASN A 328 -9.17 1.18 -30.41
N LYS A 329 -9.47 -0.05 -30.85
CA LYS A 329 -8.87 -1.30 -30.33
C LYS A 329 -7.34 -1.41 -30.52
N THR A 330 -6.76 -0.62 -31.42
CA THR A 330 -5.32 -0.57 -31.71
C THR A 330 -4.57 0.44 -30.85
N LYS A 331 -5.27 1.13 -29.93
CA LYS A 331 -4.69 2.21 -29.14
C LYS A 331 -4.36 1.77 -27.70
N THR A 332 -3.12 1.98 -27.30
CA THR A 332 -2.66 1.81 -25.91
C THR A 332 -2.56 3.17 -25.23
N VAL A 333 -3.10 3.31 -24.01
CA VAL A 333 -3.31 4.64 -23.39
C VAL A 333 -2.97 4.61 -21.91
N TRP A 334 -2.15 5.58 -21.49
CA TRP A 334 -2.02 6.01 -20.11
C TRP A 334 -2.48 7.47 -20.00
N ARG A 335 -3.68 7.67 -19.46
CA ARG A 335 -4.32 8.98 -19.30
C ARG A 335 -4.63 9.23 -17.83
N SER A 336 -4.25 10.41 -17.32
CA SER A 336 -4.66 10.91 -16.00
C SER A 336 -5.94 11.74 -16.11
N ASP A 337 -6.45 12.21 -14.98
CA ASP A 337 -7.54 13.19 -14.95
C ASP A 337 -7.17 14.31 -13.98
N THR A 338 -7.43 15.57 -14.34
CA THR A 338 -7.07 16.72 -13.50
C THR A 338 -7.88 16.65 -12.21
N HIS A 339 -7.20 16.60 -11.06
CA HIS A 339 -7.89 16.61 -9.77
C HIS A 339 -8.53 17.99 -9.52
N GLN A 340 -9.79 18.02 -9.09
CA GLN A 340 -10.54 19.25 -8.82
C GLN A 340 -10.54 20.26 -10.00
N GLY A 341 -10.53 19.77 -11.24
CA GLY A 341 -10.55 20.61 -12.43
C GLY A 341 -10.85 19.82 -13.68
N GLU A 342 -10.74 20.48 -14.84
CA GLU A 342 -10.92 19.83 -16.13
C GLU A 342 -9.56 19.64 -16.83
N GLY A 343 -9.39 18.53 -17.54
CA GLY A 343 -8.20 18.27 -18.35
C GLY A 343 -7.52 16.95 -18.03
N PHE A 344 -6.41 16.65 -18.72
CA PHE A 344 -5.70 15.38 -18.55
C PHE A 344 -4.26 15.46 -19.04
N ASN A 345 -3.39 14.63 -18.47
CA ASN A 345 -2.11 14.28 -19.07
C ASN A 345 -2.26 12.92 -19.75
N GLU A 346 -1.60 12.74 -20.90
CA GLU A 346 -1.68 11.48 -21.64
C GLU A 346 -0.37 11.15 -22.34
N ILE A 347 -0.04 9.87 -22.30
CA ILE A 347 0.83 9.23 -23.28
C ILE A 347 0.06 8.08 -23.92
N SER A 348 0.03 8.04 -25.25
CA SER A 348 -0.65 6.97 -25.99
C SER A 348 0.09 6.57 -27.26
N PHE A 349 -0.19 5.35 -27.70
CA PHE A 349 0.41 4.68 -28.84
C PHE A 349 -0.73 4.18 -29.73
N GLU A 350 -0.74 4.63 -30.98
CA GLU A 350 -1.58 4.09 -32.05
C GLU A 350 -0.75 3.10 -32.87
N ASP A 351 -1.23 1.87 -33.00
CA ASP A 351 -0.54 0.77 -33.68
C ASP A 351 -1.23 0.37 -35.01
N GLN A 352 -2.22 1.13 -35.47
CA GLN A 352 -2.83 0.92 -36.78
C GLN A 352 -1.84 1.22 -37.90
N VAL A 353 -1.63 0.25 -38.80
CA VAL A 353 -0.75 0.38 -39.97
C VAL A 353 -1.02 1.65 -40.76
N ASP A 354 0.06 2.33 -41.15
CA ASP A 354 0.10 3.61 -41.87
C ASP A 354 -0.49 4.80 -41.09
N ASN A 355 -0.83 4.60 -39.81
CA ASN A 355 -1.40 5.61 -38.92
C ASN A 355 -0.72 5.58 -37.53
N GLU A 356 0.44 4.94 -37.43
CA GLU A 356 1.15 4.77 -36.17
C GLU A 356 1.52 6.13 -35.57
N LYS A 357 1.26 6.30 -34.27
CA LYS A 357 1.44 7.59 -33.61
C LYS A 357 1.76 7.42 -32.13
N VAL A 358 2.83 8.09 -31.71
CA VAL A 358 3.04 8.40 -30.29
C VAL A 358 2.45 9.78 -30.02
N TYR A 359 1.56 9.87 -29.04
CA TYR A 359 0.97 11.13 -28.59
C TYR A 359 1.34 11.39 -27.14
N VAL A 360 1.94 12.54 -26.88
CA VAL A 360 2.26 13.05 -25.54
C VAL A 360 1.51 14.36 -25.34
N HIS A 361 0.70 14.43 -24.31
CA HIS A 361 -0.07 15.60 -23.91
C HIS A 361 0.24 15.96 -22.46
N ALA A 362 0.67 17.20 -22.24
CA ALA A 362 0.81 17.80 -20.92
C ALA A 362 -0.28 18.87 -20.77
N GLN A 363 -1.09 18.78 -19.71
CA GLN A 363 -2.17 19.73 -19.45
C GLN A 363 -1.66 21.15 -19.13
N LYS A 364 -0.43 21.24 -18.59
CA LYS A 364 0.17 22.50 -18.17
C LYS A 364 1.65 22.58 -18.57
N ASP A 365 2.55 22.16 -17.68
CA ASP A 365 3.99 22.27 -17.87
C ASP A 365 4.55 20.91 -18.35
N HIS A 366 5.53 20.95 -19.26
CA HIS A 366 6.27 19.77 -19.72
C HIS A 366 7.77 20.04 -19.56
N GLU A 367 8.39 19.37 -18.60
CA GLU A 367 9.81 19.47 -18.30
C GLU A 367 10.53 18.19 -18.72
N THR A 368 11.79 18.31 -19.14
CA THR A 368 12.61 17.18 -19.57
C THR A 368 14.05 17.44 -19.18
N ASP A 369 14.55 16.63 -18.24
CA ASP A 369 15.93 16.69 -17.76
C ASP A 369 16.73 15.50 -18.30
N VAL A 370 17.76 15.80 -19.11
CA VAL A 370 18.65 14.79 -19.69
C VAL A 370 20.08 15.04 -19.20
N LEU A 371 20.59 14.11 -18.40
CA LEU A 371 21.89 14.28 -17.71
C LEU A 371 23.12 14.07 -18.61
N ASN A 372 22.93 13.53 -19.82
CA ASN A 372 24.03 13.28 -20.75
C ASN A 372 23.67 13.77 -22.16
N ASP A 373 23.18 12.89 -23.03
CA ASP A 373 22.92 13.20 -24.44
C ASP A 373 21.43 13.06 -24.77
N SER A 374 20.86 14.07 -25.44
CA SER A 374 19.54 14.01 -26.06
C SER A 374 19.68 13.98 -27.59
N ILE A 375 19.22 12.89 -28.22
CA ILE A 375 19.35 12.66 -29.67
C ILE A 375 17.96 12.56 -30.28
N SER A 376 17.70 13.34 -31.33
CA SER A 376 16.47 13.26 -32.11
C SER A 376 16.79 13.06 -33.60
N HIS A 377 16.21 12.02 -34.19
CA HIS A 377 16.28 11.77 -35.62
C HIS A 377 14.86 11.75 -36.19
N ILE A 378 14.56 12.73 -37.04
CA ILE A 378 13.29 12.85 -37.74
C ILE A 378 13.49 12.41 -39.19
N GLY A 379 12.80 11.35 -39.61
CA GLY A 379 12.95 10.78 -40.96
C GLY A 379 12.24 11.56 -42.06
N HIS A 380 11.34 12.47 -41.70
CA HIS A 380 10.61 13.35 -42.61
C HIS A 380 10.61 14.79 -42.07
N ASP A 381 9.47 15.33 -41.66
CA ASP A 381 9.34 16.73 -41.25
C ASP A 381 9.23 16.90 -39.73
N GLN A 382 9.80 17.98 -39.23
CA GLN A 382 9.60 18.46 -37.86
C GLN A 382 8.84 19.79 -37.89
N HIS A 383 7.64 19.81 -37.30
CA HIS A 383 6.86 21.03 -37.11
C HIS A 383 6.94 21.46 -35.64
N ARG A 384 7.30 22.72 -35.40
CA ARG A 384 7.34 23.32 -34.06
C ARG A 384 6.66 24.68 -34.09
N GLN A 385 5.59 24.81 -33.31
CA GLN A 385 4.88 26.06 -33.09
C GLN A 385 5.06 26.46 -31.62
N ILE A 386 5.36 27.74 -31.40
CA ILE A 386 5.50 28.34 -30.06
C ILE A 386 4.75 29.67 -30.15
N ASP A 387 3.66 29.77 -29.40
CA ASP A 387 2.75 30.91 -29.51
C ASP A 387 3.23 32.14 -28.72
N ASN A 388 4.14 31.95 -27.77
CA ASN A 388 4.77 33.01 -27.01
C ASN A 388 6.29 32.99 -27.21
N ASP A 389 7.07 32.93 -26.12
CA ASP A 389 8.52 33.10 -26.19
C ASP A 389 9.27 31.77 -26.34
N ARG A 390 10.37 31.80 -27.10
CA ARG A 390 11.38 30.75 -27.13
C ARG A 390 12.71 31.29 -26.62
N PHE A 391 13.18 30.74 -25.51
CA PHE A 391 14.54 30.95 -25.03
C PHE A 391 15.41 29.73 -25.37
N THR A 392 16.67 29.95 -25.75
CA THR A 392 17.63 28.87 -26.01
C THR A 392 19.01 29.34 -25.59
N GLN A 393 19.65 28.58 -24.72
CA GLN A 393 21.02 28.82 -24.27
C GLN A 393 21.85 27.57 -24.54
N ILE A 394 23.01 27.76 -25.18
CA ILE A 394 23.95 26.70 -25.53
C ILE A 394 25.28 27.04 -24.85
N GLY A 395 25.89 26.06 -24.18
CA GLY A 395 27.18 26.23 -23.50
C GLY A 395 27.14 26.57 -22.00
N GLY A 396 26.00 27.05 -21.50
CA GLY A 396 25.71 27.20 -20.07
C GLY A 396 26.84 27.83 -19.22
N GLU A 397 27.03 27.30 -18.01
CA GLU A 397 27.96 27.78 -16.98
C GLU A 397 29.43 27.85 -17.45
N ASN A 398 29.84 26.97 -18.36
CA ASN A 398 31.21 26.92 -18.86
C ASN A 398 31.44 27.80 -20.10
N SER A 399 30.39 28.37 -20.70
CA SER A 399 30.45 29.27 -21.87
C SER A 399 31.21 28.73 -23.10
N THR A 400 31.32 27.39 -23.26
CA THR A 400 32.08 26.75 -24.36
C THR A 400 31.20 25.99 -25.38
N GLY A 401 29.87 26.14 -25.29
CA GLY A 401 28.97 25.48 -26.22
C GLY A 401 29.05 26.07 -27.62
N ASN A 402 28.94 25.20 -28.63
CA ASN A 402 28.88 25.60 -30.03
C ASN A 402 27.49 25.31 -30.58
N ASP A 403 26.92 26.28 -31.30
CA ASP A 403 25.74 26.06 -32.14
C ASP A 403 26.18 25.91 -33.60
N HIS A 404 25.80 24.80 -34.24
CA HIS A 404 26.17 24.49 -35.62
C HIS A 404 24.92 24.22 -36.45
N LEU A 405 24.61 25.14 -37.37
CA LEU A 405 23.50 25.04 -38.30
C LEU A 405 24.00 24.84 -39.73
N SER A 406 23.57 23.75 -40.38
CA SER A 406 23.87 23.47 -41.79
C SER A 406 22.57 23.23 -42.55
N ILE A 407 22.30 24.09 -43.54
CA ILE A 407 21.09 24.03 -44.36
C ILE A 407 21.52 23.83 -45.82
N LYS A 408 21.11 22.72 -46.42
CA LYS A 408 21.41 22.40 -47.83
C LYS A 408 20.46 23.08 -48.82
N GLY A 409 19.26 23.44 -48.35
CA GLY A 409 18.23 24.12 -49.12
C GLY A 409 18.24 25.63 -48.90
N GLU A 410 17.08 26.19 -48.60
CA GLU A 410 16.91 27.62 -48.29
C GLU A 410 16.71 27.86 -46.79
N SER A 411 17.14 29.03 -46.32
CA SER A 411 16.74 29.58 -45.01
C SER A 411 16.05 30.92 -45.23
N ARG A 412 14.92 31.14 -44.56
CA ARG A 412 14.17 32.39 -44.60
C ARG A 412 13.88 32.86 -43.18
N HIS A 413 14.21 34.11 -42.90
CA HIS A 413 13.92 34.76 -41.63
C HIS A 413 13.06 35.99 -41.92
N LYS A 414 11.86 36.04 -41.32
CA LYS A 414 11.01 37.23 -41.31
C LYS A 414 10.85 37.67 -39.87
N ILE A 415 11.20 38.92 -39.58
CA ILE A 415 11.13 39.50 -38.25
C ILE A 415 10.27 40.76 -38.40
N ASP A 416 9.08 40.75 -37.78
CA ASP A 416 8.12 41.86 -37.91
C ASP A 416 8.49 43.08 -37.04
N LYS A 417 9.41 42.91 -36.10
CA LYS A 417 9.95 43.97 -35.23
C LYS A 417 11.47 44.05 -35.37
N ASP A 418 12.18 44.20 -34.26
CA ASP A 418 13.61 44.44 -34.23
C ASP A 418 14.41 43.13 -34.26
N GLN A 419 15.55 43.14 -34.95
CA GLN A 419 16.57 42.10 -34.88
C GLN A 419 17.87 42.71 -34.38
N THR A 420 18.39 42.20 -33.25
CA THR A 420 19.71 42.57 -32.72
C THR A 420 20.64 41.37 -32.84
N ILE A 421 21.84 41.59 -33.39
CA ILE A 421 22.91 40.59 -33.49
C ILE A 421 24.17 41.20 -32.88
N THR A 422 24.59 40.67 -31.73
CA THR A 422 25.86 41.04 -31.06
C THR A 422 26.85 39.90 -31.21
N ILE A 423 28.06 40.20 -31.69
CA ILE A 423 29.14 39.22 -31.89
C ILE A 423 30.43 39.83 -31.32
N ASP A 424 30.87 39.30 -30.18
CA ASP A 424 32.13 39.73 -29.53
C ASP A 424 33.37 39.27 -30.31
N GLY A 425 33.23 38.17 -31.03
CA GLY A 425 34.26 37.62 -31.90
C GLY A 425 34.27 38.26 -33.29
N SER A 426 34.28 37.42 -34.32
CA SER A 426 34.27 37.87 -35.72
C SER A 426 33.00 37.40 -36.44
N LEU A 427 32.36 38.31 -37.16
CA LEU A 427 31.34 37.95 -38.15
C LEU A 427 32.02 37.73 -39.52
N GLN A 428 31.85 36.54 -40.10
CA GLN A 428 32.26 36.24 -41.46
C GLN A 428 31.03 35.88 -42.30
N GLN A 429 30.76 36.67 -43.34
CA GLN A 429 29.65 36.42 -44.26
C GLN A 429 30.19 36.25 -45.68
N LYS A 430 30.01 35.05 -46.25
CA LYS A 430 30.34 34.76 -47.65
C LYS A 430 29.06 34.49 -48.42
N VAL A 431 28.81 35.31 -49.45
CA VAL A 431 27.63 35.17 -50.32
C VAL A 431 28.08 34.83 -51.73
N GLY A 432 27.54 33.75 -52.32
CA GLY A 432 28.02 33.23 -53.60
C GLY A 432 27.54 33.99 -54.84
N LYS A 433 26.48 34.80 -54.73
CA LYS A 433 25.89 35.55 -55.86
C LYS A 433 25.62 37.01 -55.52
N ILE A 434 24.57 37.30 -54.74
CA ILE A 434 24.10 38.66 -54.47
C ILE A 434 23.85 38.81 -52.98
N SER A 435 24.38 39.88 -52.38
CA SER A 435 24.01 40.36 -51.05
C SER A 435 23.32 41.71 -51.20
N VAL A 436 22.09 41.82 -50.71
CA VAL A 436 21.31 43.08 -50.70
C VAL A 436 21.12 43.51 -49.25
N LEU A 437 21.42 44.77 -48.96
CA LEU A 437 21.09 45.42 -47.70
C LEU A 437 20.26 46.67 -48.03
N GLU A 438 19.00 46.65 -47.60
CA GLU A 438 18.04 47.73 -47.81
C GLU A 438 17.45 48.12 -46.46
N ALA A 439 17.44 49.42 -46.17
CA ALA A 439 16.81 49.98 -44.97
C ALA A 439 15.97 51.20 -45.37
N GLY A 440 14.79 51.34 -44.76
CA GLY A 440 13.87 52.44 -45.07
C GLY A 440 14.33 53.81 -44.55
N GLU A 441 15.17 53.84 -43.51
CA GLU A 441 15.64 55.08 -42.86
C GLU A 441 17.16 55.23 -42.96
N GLU A 442 17.93 54.31 -42.38
CA GLU A 442 19.40 54.45 -42.28
C GLU A 442 20.13 53.10 -42.40
N ILE A 443 21.26 53.10 -43.12
CA ILE A 443 22.31 52.08 -43.03
C ILE A 443 23.56 52.75 -42.45
N HIS A 444 23.91 52.46 -41.19
CA HIS A 444 25.10 53.01 -40.53
C HIS A 444 26.22 51.96 -40.44
N ILE A 445 27.32 52.21 -41.15
CA ILE A 445 28.54 51.38 -41.08
C ILE A 445 29.63 52.14 -40.33
N LYS A 446 29.89 51.76 -39.08
CA LYS A 446 30.93 52.35 -38.22
C LYS A 446 32.05 51.35 -37.97
N SER A 447 33.30 51.75 -38.25
CA SER A 447 34.51 51.00 -37.89
C SER A 447 35.41 51.87 -37.00
N GLY A 448 35.96 51.28 -35.93
CA GLY A 448 36.83 51.99 -34.99
C GLY A 448 38.22 52.30 -35.54
N ASN A 449 38.67 51.61 -36.59
CA ASN A 449 40.02 51.80 -37.15
C ASN A 449 40.00 51.91 -38.68
N LYS A 450 39.53 50.88 -39.38
CA LYS A 450 39.60 50.81 -40.86
C LYS A 450 38.32 50.26 -41.45
N THR A 451 37.83 50.89 -42.51
CA THR A 451 36.83 50.34 -43.44
C THR A 451 37.50 50.17 -44.80
N VAL A 452 37.37 48.99 -45.40
CA VAL A 452 37.87 48.71 -46.76
C VAL A 452 36.69 48.23 -47.59
N ILE A 453 36.45 48.89 -48.72
CA ILE A 453 35.49 48.47 -49.74
C ILE A 453 36.30 48.22 -51.00
N GLU A 454 36.29 46.97 -51.48
CA GLU A 454 36.98 46.55 -52.68
C GLU A 454 35.99 45.83 -53.60
N ALA A 455 36.01 46.17 -54.88
CA ALA A 455 35.24 45.49 -55.91
C ALA A 455 36.13 45.23 -57.11
N GLY A 456 35.93 44.08 -57.77
CA GLY A 456 36.77 43.68 -58.90
C GLY A 456 36.49 44.46 -60.20
N ALA A 457 35.27 44.99 -60.36
CA ALA A 457 34.86 45.67 -61.59
C ALA A 457 34.49 47.15 -61.37
N GLU A 458 33.64 47.44 -60.39
CA GLU A 458 33.10 48.78 -60.17
C GLU A 458 32.70 48.99 -58.70
N ILE A 459 32.98 50.17 -58.15
CA ILE A 459 32.37 50.71 -56.93
C ILE A 459 31.59 51.97 -57.30
N THR A 460 30.30 52.04 -56.97
CA THR A 460 29.47 53.23 -57.21
C THR A 460 28.79 53.67 -55.91
N LEU A 461 28.99 54.92 -55.53
CA LEU A 461 28.32 55.61 -54.42
C LEU A 461 27.42 56.69 -55.02
N ALA A 462 26.09 56.56 -54.89
CA ALA A 462 25.14 57.49 -55.47
C ALA A 462 24.16 58.04 -54.43
N ALA A 463 23.87 59.34 -54.48
CA ALA A 463 22.92 60.02 -53.61
C ALA A 463 22.34 61.28 -54.27
N GLY A 464 21.02 61.49 -54.19
CA GLY A 464 20.37 62.74 -54.63
C GLY A 464 20.64 63.13 -56.10
N GLY A 465 20.83 62.14 -56.98
CA GLY A 465 21.20 62.36 -58.39
C GLY A 465 22.69 62.64 -58.65
N SER A 466 23.52 62.67 -57.62
CA SER A 466 25.00 62.76 -57.72
C SER A 466 25.63 61.37 -57.50
N PHE A 467 26.82 61.13 -58.03
CA PHE A 467 27.55 59.88 -57.79
C PHE A 467 29.07 60.01 -57.85
N VAL A 468 29.74 59.06 -57.18
CA VAL A 468 31.15 58.72 -57.33
C VAL A 468 31.22 57.28 -57.84
N LYS A 469 31.83 57.07 -59.00
CA LYS A 469 32.03 55.75 -59.59
C LYS A 469 33.52 55.50 -59.81
N ILE A 470 33.99 54.33 -59.41
CA ILE A 470 35.36 53.84 -59.58
C ILE A 470 35.28 52.57 -60.41
N ASP A 471 35.92 52.53 -61.57
CA ASP A 471 36.00 51.35 -62.43
C ASP A 471 37.36 51.26 -63.13
N GLY A 472 37.51 50.34 -64.09
CA GLY A 472 38.76 50.18 -64.86
C GLY A 472 39.18 51.39 -65.69
N GLY A 473 38.31 52.38 -65.89
CA GLY A 473 38.58 53.64 -66.58
C GLY A 473 39.04 54.79 -65.66
N GLY A 474 38.87 54.66 -64.34
CA GLY A 474 39.31 55.63 -63.35
C GLY A 474 38.22 56.04 -62.33
N VAL A 475 38.34 57.25 -61.79
CA VAL A 475 37.38 57.82 -60.83
C VAL A 475 36.53 58.88 -61.52
N HIS A 476 35.22 58.65 -61.58
CA HIS A 476 34.21 59.55 -62.15
C HIS A 476 33.40 60.18 -61.01
N MET A 477 33.26 61.51 -61.01
CA MET A 477 32.45 62.26 -60.04
C MET A 477 31.48 63.18 -60.78
N VAL A 478 30.18 63.06 -60.51
CA VAL A 478 29.11 63.85 -61.16
C VAL A 478 28.12 64.34 -60.11
N GLY A 479 27.77 65.63 -60.15
CA GLY A 479 26.80 66.26 -59.27
C GLY A 479 26.58 67.74 -59.62
N ALA A 480 25.60 68.40 -58.97
CA ALA A 480 25.27 69.82 -59.23
C ALA A 480 26.42 70.78 -58.88
N ALA A 481 27.22 70.43 -57.86
CA ALA A 481 28.47 71.10 -57.51
C ALA A 481 29.45 70.07 -56.91
N ILE A 482 30.74 70.19 -57.26
CA ILE A 482 31.81 69.36 -56.67
C ILE A 482 32.70 70.30 -55.84
N ASN A 483 32.48 70.31 -54.53
CA ASN A 483 33.27 71.15 -53.63
C ASN A 483 34.44 70.35 -53.04
N LEU A 484 35.66 70.66 -53.47
CA LEU A 484 36.88 70.07 -52.92
C LEU A 484 37.46 71.00 -51.85
N ASN A 485 37.63 70.51 -50.62
CA ASN A 485 38.15 71.27 -49.48
C ASN A 485 37.34 72.53 -49.08
N ALA A 486 36.05 72.62 -49.44
CA ALA A 486 35.17 73.73 -49.05
C ALA A 486 33.72 73.26 -48.81
N GLY A 487 33.14 73.63 -47.66
CA GLY A 487 31.71 73.45 -47.35
C GLY A 487 31.28 72.05 -46.83
N GLY A 488 30.18 72.04 -46.06
CA GLY A 488 29.48 70.84 -45.55
C GLY A 488 29.98 70.33 -44.19
N GLY A 489 29.04 70.07 -43.26
CA GLY A 489 29.32 69.25 -42.06
C GLY A 489 29.08 67.78 -42.36
N ALA A 490 29.81 66.87 -41.70
CA ALA A 490 29.56 65.43 -41.83
C ALA A 490 28.18 65.07 -41.24
N GLY A 491 27.45 64.17 -41.91
CA GLY A 491 26.29 63.53 -41.29
C GLY A 491 26.71 62.67 -40.09
N SER A 492 25.88 62.61 -39.06
CA SER A 492 26.04 61.70 -37.91
C SER A 492 25.05 60.56 -38.03
N GLY A 493 25.54 59.31 -38.01
CA GLY A 493 24.65 58.16 -37.97
C GLY A 493 24.12 57.85 -36.56
N SER A 494 23.04 57.09 -36.47
CA SER A 494 22.46 56.68 -35.20
C SER A 494 23.43 55.84 -34.36
N GLY A 495 23.45 56.03 -33.04
CA GLY A 495 24.26 55.20 -32.13
C GLY A 495 23.72 53.76 -32.02
N PHE A 496 24.56 52.82 -31.58
CA PHE A 496 24.11 51.47 -31.24
C PHE A 496 23.21 51.53 -30.00
N SER A 497 21.98 51.04 -30.12
CA SER A 497 21.02 50.91 -29.00
C SER A 497 20.75 49.43 -28.76
N GLU A 498 21.19 48.92 -27.60
CA GLU A 498 21.13 47.50 -27.26
C GLU A 498 19.92 47.16 -26.39
N LEU A 499 19.33 46.00 -26.65
CA LEU A 499 18.52 45.25 -25.69
C LEU A 499 19.24 43.92 -25.44
N LEU A 500 19.83 43.77 -24.24
CA LEU A 500 20.54 42.56 -23.87
C LEU A 500 19.56 41.37 -23.74
N PRO A 501 19.96 40.15 -24.14
CA PRO A 501 19.17 38.96 -23.88
C PRO A 501 19.00 38.77 -22.36
N LEU A 502 17.75 38.60 -21.92
CA LEU A 502 17.42 38.37 -20.52
C LEU A 502 17.88 36.98 -20.07
N LEU A 503 18.41 36.86 -18.84
CA LEU A 503 18.68 35.57 -18.22
C LEU A 503 17.35 34.85 -17.90
N PRO A 504 17.26 33.52 -18.09
CA PRO A 504 16.04 32.77 -17.85
C PRO A 504 15.76 32.67 -16.33
N SER A 505 14.60 33.18 -15.93
CA SER A 505 13.77 33.00 -14.70
C SER A 505 14.27 32.20 -13.48
N GLY A 506 15.56 32.14 -13.14
CA GLY A 506 16.07 31.67 -11.84
C GLY A 506 15.72 30.22 -11.46
N ILE A 507 15.48 29.32 -12.42
CA ILE A 507 15.13 27.92 -12.13
C ILE A 507 16.41 27.14 -11.84
N VAL A 508 16.68 26.91 -10.57
CA VAL A 508 17.61 25.87 -10.10
C VAL A 508 16.87 24.54 -10.19
N SER A 509 17.52 23.49 -10.69
CA SER A 509 16.99 22.12 -10.65
C SER A 509 16.44 21.86 -9.25
N PRO A 510 15.18 21.43 -9.08
CA PRO A 510 14.67 21.11 -7.77
C PRO A 510 15.62 20.08 -7.13
N PRO A 511 16.04 20.26 -5.87
CA PRO A 511 16.76 19.21 -5.18
C PRO A 511 15.87 17.95 -5.21
N PRO A 512 16.45 16.75 -5.35
CA PRO A 512 15.69 15.53 -5.20
C PRO A 512 14.87 15.62 -3.90
N PRO A 513 13.60 15.15 -3.89
CA PRO A 513 12.78 15.21 -2.69
C PRO A 513 13.60 14.68 -1.52
N GLU A 514 13.60 15.41 -0.40
CA GLU A 514 14.29 14.97 0.81
C GLU A 514 13.88 13.52 1.06
N ALA A 515 14.85 12.61 0.99
CA ALA A 515 14.64 11.25 1.41
C ALA A 515 14.15 11.34 2.84
N THR A 516 12.87 11.02 3.07
CA THR A 516 12.38 10.73 4.41
C THR A 516 13.37 9.75 5.00
N LEU A 517 14.07 10.20 6.06
CA LEU A 517 15.11 9.44 6.72
C LEU A 517 14.61 8.01 6.86
N ALA A 518 15.25 7.09 6.12
CA ALA A 518 15.14 5.70 6.45
C ALA A 518 15.55 5.61 7.91
N ILE A 519 14.66 5.10 8.76
CA ILE A 519 15.09 4.65 10.08
C ILE A 519 16.05 3.50 9.78
N ASP A 520 17.35 3.80 9.79
CA ASP A 520 18.41 2.80 9.71
C ASP A 520 18.26 1.88 10.92
N TYR A 521 17.66 0.72 10.71
CA TYR A 521 17.81 -0.39 11.63
C TYR A 521 19.16 -1.04 11.35
N GLU A 522 20.20 -0.64 12.08
CA GLU A 522 21.43 -1.44 12.12
C GLU A 522 21.10 -2.84 12.68
N PRO A 523 21.47 -3.92 11.98
CA PRO A 523 21.36 -5.26 12.53
C PRO A 523 22.49 -5.48 13.54
N SER A 524 22.32 -5.04 14.78
CA SER A 524 23.18 -5.47 15.88
C SER A 524 22.78 -6.88 16.32
N MET A 525 23.23 -7.90 15.58
CA MET A 525 23.30 -9.25 16.14
C MET A 525 24.45 -9.30 17.15
N VAL A 526 24.13 -9.10 18.42
CA VAL A 526 24.92 -9.66 19.52
C VAL A 526 23.96 -10.37 20.47
N SER A 527 24.32 -11.62 20.79
CA SER A 527 23.58 -12.57 21.58
C SER A 527 22.93 -12.00 22.85
N GLY A 528 21.61 -12.21 22.99
CA GLY A 528 20.99 -12.48 24.29
C GLY A 528 20.91 -11.35 25.31
N ALA A 529 20.47 -10.15 24.94
CA ALA A 529 20.05 -9.14 25.91
C ALA A 529 18.87 -8.28 25.40
N LEU A 530 17.96 -7.94 26.32
CA LEU A 530 16.87 -6.98 26.12
C LEU A 530 17.43 -5.63 25.67
N LEU A 531 16.86 -5.05 24.61
CA LEU A 531 17.21 -3.70 24.13
C LEU A 531 16.84 -2.66 25.20
N ILE A 532 17.83 -1.84 25.59
CA ILE A 532 17.64 -0.59 26.32
C ILE A 532 17.83 0.54 25.29
N GLU A 533 16.91 1.51 25.27
CA GLU A 533 17.01 2.71 24.46
C GLU A 533 18.29 3.49 24.81
N HIS A 534 19.16 3.73 23.84
CA HIS A 534 20.22 4.73 23.97
C HIS A 534 19.62 6.13 23.73
N CYS A 535 18.97 6.72 24.74
CA CYS A 535 19.02 8.18 24.88
C CYS A 535 20.14 8.52 25.85
N ASP A 536 21.24 9.11 25.35
CA ASP A 536 22.21 9.79 26.22
C ASP A 536 21.69 11.18 26.58
N CYS A 537 20.63 11.19 27.37
CA CYS A 537 19.98 12.37 27.90
C CYS A 537 20.77 12.88 29.13
N SER A 538 22.04 13.28 28.94
CA SER A 538 22.88 13.86 29.98
C SER A 538 22.86 15.40 29.91
N GLY A 539 21.97 16.03 30.68
CA GLY A 539 22.00 17.46 31.04
C GLY A 539 21.25 18.43 30.10
N ASP A 540 20.02 18.77 30.49
CA ASP A 540 19.31 20.04 30.18
C ASP A 540 19.22 20.56 28.73
N LYS A 541 18.99 19.71 27.72
CA LYS A 541 18.47 20.17 26.41
C LYS A 541 17.45 19.20 25.79
N LYS A 542 16.36 19.77 25.25
CA LYS A 542 15.24 19.05 24.61
C LYS A 542 15.70 18.17 23.43
N CYS A 543 15.22 16.93 23.37
CA CYS A 543 15.39 16.00 22.26
C CYS A 543 14.22 16.11 21.27
N SER A 544 14.51 16.15 19.97
CA SER A 544 13.55 16.28 18.86
C SER A 544 12.68 15.04 18.58
N ILE A 545 12.82 13.97 19.39
CA ILE A 545 11.99 12.76 19.30
C ILE A 545 10.73 12.88 20.18
N HIS A 546 10.68 13.86 21.10
CA HIS A 546 9.54 14.08 22.00
C HIS A 546 8.88 15.46 21.82
N SER A 547 8.97 16.06 20.63
CA SER A 547 8.24 17.30 20.28
C SER A 547 7.13 17.02 19.29
#